data_AF-A0A845M047-F1
#
_entry.id   AF-A0A845M047-F1
#
_cell.length_a   1.000
_cell.length_b   1.000
_cell.length_c   1.000
_cell.angle_alpha   90.00
_cell.angle_beta   90.00
_cell.angle_gamma   90.00
#
_symmetry.space_group_name_H-M   'P 1'
#
loop_
_entity.id
_entity.type
_entity.pdbx_description
1 polymer ?
#
loop_
_entity_poly.entity_id
_entity_poly.type
_entity_poly.pdbx_seq_one_letter_code
_entity_poly.pdbx_strand_id
1 'polypeptide(L)'
;MPWTLGDALQECARNTYNVKTMVQTGGVYTNKGLEYATRFLSGINYAARKIARERLGPLFSEEITLDEYGRFDLSDLTHDCIRIRAITLDGVRYDYNVSQIESVEVNGLSNAIILIAYEYLPAELTLSNLTAALPIDERYVDPRVLCQYANYQFLSEEGTEYDSARAQVWLGLYNDSFENIRAGNRLPRRVRYNG
;
A
#
# COMPACT_ATOMS: atom_id res chain seq x y z
N MET A 1 -1.29 -13.48 12.95
CA MET A 1 -0.17 -12.53 12.98
C MET A 1 -0.16 -11.85 11.63
N PRO A 2 0.01 -10.52 11.60
CA PRO A 2 0.11 -9.79 10.34
C PRO A 2 1.29 -10.30 9.52
N TRP A 3 1.13 -10.34 8.19
CA TRP A 3 2.23 -10.69 7.28
C TRP A 3 3.35 -9.66 7.37
N THR A 4 4.58 -10.17 7.44
CA THR A 4 5.80 -9.38 7.29
C THR A 4 6.19 -9.28 5.80
N LEU A 5 7.08 -8.33 5.47
CA LEU A 5 7.69 -8.27 4.14
C LEU A 5 8.38 -9.60 3.77
N GLY A 6 9.07 -10.23 4.72
CA GLY A 6 9.69 -11.53 4.53
C GLY A 6 8.69 -12.62 4.12
N ASP A 7 7.53 -12.67 4.78
CA ASP A 7 6.45 -13.62 4.44
C ASP A 7 5.91 -13.38 3.04
N ALA A 8 5.69 -12.11 2.68
CA ALA A 8 5.21 -11.73 1.35
C ALA A 8 6.19 -12.13 0.26
N LEU A 9 7.48 -11.82 0.41
CA LEU A 9 8.51 -12.16 -0.58
C LEU A 9 8.62 -13.68 -0.79
N GLN A 10 8.51 -14.48 0.28
CA GLN A 10 8.52 -15.94 0.18
C GLN A 10 7.26 -16.49 -0.50
N GLU A 11 6.08 -15.91 -0.23
CA GLU A 11 4.85 -16.28 -0.93
C GLU A 11 4.95 -15.98 -2.43
N CYS A 12 5.37 -14.77 -2.80
CA CYS A 12 5.50 -14.36 -4.20
C CYS A 12 6.48 -15.30 -4.93
N ALA A 13 7.62 -15.58 -4.31
CA ALA A 13 8.59 -16.53 -4.83
C ALA A 13 7.99 -17.92 -5.04
N ARG A 14 7.26 -18.47 -4.06
CA ARG A 14 6.63 -19.80 -4.15
C ARG A 14 5.64 -19.91 -5.32
N ASN A 15 4.95 -18.82 -5.64
CA ASN A 15 3.90 -18.80 -6.67
C ASN A 15 4.46 -18.56 -8.09
N THR A 16 5.64 -17.94 -8.21
CA THR A 16 6.22 -17.55 -9.49
C THR A 16 7.38 -18.43 -9.91
N TYR A 17 8.21 -18.84 -8.96
CA TYR A 17 9.47 -19.53 -9.20
C TYR A 17 9.82 -20.54 -8.07
N ASN A 18 10.99 -21.14 -8.13
CA ASN A 18 11.45 -22.05 -7.07
C ASN A 18 11.99 -21.28 -5.86
N VAL A 19 11.31 -21.35 -4.72
CA VAL A 19 11.71 -20.74 -3.43
C VAL A 19 13.16 -21.05 -3.00
N LYS A 20 13.75 -22.16 -3.48
CA LYS A 20 15.15 -22.51 -3.20
C LYS A 20 16.16 -21.49 -3.73
N THR A 21 15.79 -20.62 -4.68
CA THR A 21 16.66 -19.56 -5.19
C THR A 21 16.60 -18.26 -4.38
N MET A 22 15.66 -18.14 -3.44
CA MET A 22 15.53 -17.02 -2.50
C MET A 22 16.38 -17.24 -1.23
N VAL A 23 17.66 -17.55 -1.42
CA VAL A 23 18.57 -17.88 -0.31
C VAL A 23 18.87 -16.62 0.52
N GLN A 24 18.66 -16.74 1.83
CA GLN A 24 19.10 -15.76 2.81
C GLN A 24 20.34 -16.27 3.55
N THR A 25 21.33 -15.40 3.77
CA THR A 25 22.45 -15.67 4.68
C THR A 25 22.44 -14.61 5.77
N GLY A 26 22.33 -15.01 7.03
CA GLY A 26 22.24 -14.07 8.15
C GLY A 26 21.03 -13.12 8.09
N GLY A 27 19.93 -13.54 7.47
CA GLY A 27 18.71 -12.72 7.30
C GLY A 27 18.74 -11.74 6.13
N VAL A 28 19.75 -11.81 5.26
CA VAL A 28 19.89 -10.94 4.08
C VAL A 28 19.87 -11.77 2.80
N TYR A 29 19.13 -11.32 1.78
CA TYR A 29 19.14 -11.96 0.47
C TYR A 29 20.47 -11.71 -0.26
N THR A 30 20.98 -12.72 -0.97
CA THR A 30 22.26 -12.64 -1.69
C THR A 30 22.12 -13.10 -3.13
N ASN A 31 22.99 -12.59 -4.02
CA ASN A 31 23.08 -12.98 -5.43
C ASN A 31 21.71 -12.93 -6.15
N LYS A 32 21.33 -14.01 -6.85
CA LYS A 32 20.02 -14.14 -7.52
C LYS A 32 18.83 -13.97 -6.56
N GLY A 33 18.98 -14.35 -5.30
CA GLY A 33 17.93 -14.14 -4.30
C GLY A 33 17.69 -12.65 -4.03
N LEU A 34 18.75 -11.83 -4.04
CA LEU A 34 18.63 -10.38 -3.89
C LEU A 34 17.95 -9.74 -5.10
N GLU A 35 18.33 -10.16 -6.31
CA GLU A 35 17.71 -9.70 -7.55
C GLU A 35 16.20 -9.98 -7.56
N TYR A 36 15.80 -11.22 -7.27
CA TYR A 36 14.40 -11.60 -7.22
C TYR A 36 13.63 -10.88 -6.10
N ALA A 37 14.22 -10.79 -4.90
CA ALA A 37 13.62 -10.04 -3.80
C ALA A 37 13.39 -8.57 -4.16
N THR A 38 14.32 -7.94 -4.90
CA THR A 38 14.21 -6.54 -5.35
C THR A 38 13.05 -6.37 -6.33
N ARG A 39 12.93 -7.26 -7.33
CA ARG A 39 11.83 -7.21 -8.31
C ARG A 39 10.47 -7.45 -7.65
N PHE A 40 10.35 -8.45 -6.78
CA PHE A 40 9.11 -8.68 -6.02
C PHE A 40 8.77 -7.51 -5.10
N LEU A 41 9.77 -6.92 -4.41
CA LEU A 41 9.56 -5.76 -3.55
C LEU A 41 9.00 -4.57 -4.33
N SER A 42 9.54 -4.28 -5.52
CA SER A 42 9.02 -3.23 -6.40
C SER A 42 7.53 -3.41 -6.69
N GLY A 43 7.14 -4.64 -7.09
CA GLY A 43 5.74 -4.96 -7.35
C GLY A 43 4.85 -4.88 -6.10
N ILE A 44 5.33 -5.33 -4.94
CA ILE A 44 4.61 -5.22 -3.67
C ILE A 44 4.39 -3.74 -3.31
N ASN A 45 5.43 -2.90 -3.38
CA ASN A 45 5.35 -1.47 -3.08
C ASN A 45 4.38 -0.75 -4.02
N TYR A 46 4.44 -1.06 -5.32
CA TYR A 46 3.52 -0.50 -6.29
C TYR A 46 2.07 -0.89 -5.98
N ALA A 47 1.80 -2.18 -5.79
CA ALA A 47 0.46 -2.67 -5.49
C ALA A 47 -0.09 -2.05 -4.21
N ALA A 48 0.74 -1.97 -3.17
CA ALA A 48 0.34 -1.42 -1.90
C ALA A 48 -0.03 0.08 -2.02
N ARG A 49 0.81 0.86 -2.69
CA ARG A 49 0.57 2.29 -2.92
C ARG A 49 -0.63 2.53 -3.84
N LYS A 50 -0.85 1.67 -4.84
CA LYS A 50 -2.05 1.72 -5.70
C LYS A 50 -3.32 1.49 -4.89
N ILE A 51 -3.35 0.45 -4.05
CA ILE A 51 -4.48 0.15 -3.16
C ILE A 51 -4.72 1.28 -2.15
N ALA A 52 -3.65 1.84 -1.57
CA ALA A 52 -3.75 2.96 -0.64
C ALA A 52 -4.42 4.19 -1.29
N ARG A 53 -3.97 4.57 -2.50
CA ARG A 53 -4.51 5.71 -3.25
C ARG A 53 -5.97 5.54 -3.62
N GLU A 54 -6.31 4.37 -4.14
CA GLU A 54 -7.62 4.18 -4.74
C GLU A 54 -8.67 3.75 -3.71
N ARG A 55 -8.28 3.13 -2.57
CA ARG A 55 -9.27 2.42 -1.74
C ARG A 55 -9.06 2.42 -0.22
N LEU A 56 -7.86 2.11 0.27
CA LEU A 56 -7.59 1.79 1.67
C LEU A 56 -6.23 2.33 2.15
N GLY A 57 -6.06 3.65 2.10
CA GLY A 57 -4.88 4.26 2.70
C GLY A 57 -4.87 4.02 4.22
N PRO A 58 -3.71 3.75 4.84
CA PRO A 58 -3.60 3.74 6.30
C PRO A 58 -4.06 5.09 6.88
N LEU A 59 -4.70 5.04 8.05
CA LEU A 59 -5.23 6.21 8.73
C LEU A 59 -4.20 6.78 9.71
N PHE A 60 -4.13 8.10 9.78
CA PHE A 60 -3.38 8.84 10.78
C PHE A 60 -4.21 10.01 11.30
N SER A 61 -3.92 10.43 12.53
CA SER A 61 -4.52 11.62 13.11
C SER A 61 -3.47 12.45 13.83
N GLU A 62 -3.47 13.75 13.59
CA GLU A 62 -2.55 14.70 14.22
C GLU A 62 -3.19 16.07 14.42
N GLU A 63 -2.58 16.88 15.26
CA GLU A 63 -3.00 18.26 15.50
C GLU A 63 -2.30 19.21 14.53
N ILE A 64 -3.06 20.14 13.95
CA ILE A 64 -2.57 21.18 13.05
C ILE A 64 -3.08 22.53 13.54
N THR A 65 -2.23 23.54 13.47
CA THR A 65 -2.62 24.93 13.76
C THR A 65 -3.06 25.61 12.48
N LEU A 66 -4.28 26.14 12.46
CA LEU A 66 -4.78 26.97 11.37
C LEU A 66 -4.15 28.36 11.42
N ASP A 67 -3.94 28.96 10.25
CA ASP A 67 -3.53 30.35 10.12
C ASP A 67 -4.67 31.34 10.46
N GLU A 68 -4.41 32.63 10.28
CA GLU A 68 -5.37 33.71 10.53
C GLU A 68 -6.62 33.67 9.63
N TYR A 69 -6.55 32.94 8.51
CA TYR A 69 -7.63 32.73 7.54
C TYR A 69 -8.32 31.37 7.70
N GLY A 70 -7.94 30.57 8.71
CA GLY A 70 -8.52 29.25 8.91
C GLY A 70 -7.96 28.18 7.97
N ARG A 71 -6.71 28.35 7.51
CA ARG A 71 -6.08 27.48 6.52
C ARG A 71 -4.85 26.76 7.04
N PHE A 72 -4.50 25.66 6.38
CA PHE A 72 -3.23 24.96 6.50
C PHE A 72 -2.89 24.29 5.17
N ASP A 73 -1.61 23.99 4.93
CA ASP A 73 -1.19 23.30 3.71
C ASP A 73 -1.04 21.80 3.96
N LEU A 74 -1.40 20.95 2.98
CA LEU A 74 -1.25 19.49 3.13
C LEU A 74 0.21 19.07 3.37
N SER A 75 1.19 19.89 2.97
CA SER A 75 2.62 19.67 3.24
C SER A 75 3.00 19.83 4.70
N ASP A 76 2.15 20.44 5.52
CA ASP A 76 2.39 20.60 6.96
C ASP A 76 2.08 19.30 7.73
N LEU A 77 1.43 18.32 7.08
CA LEU A 77 1.12 17.02 7.66
C LEU A 77 2.35 16.14 7.74
N THR A 78 2.42 15.29 8.77
CA THR A 78 3.53 14.36 8.98
C THR A 78 3.68 13.34 7.84
N HIS A 79 2.57 12.96 7.20
CA HIS A 79 2.56 12.00 6.10
C HIS A 79 1.90 12.58 4.84
N ASP A 80 2.34 12.09 3.67
CA ASP A 80 1.75 12.42 2.37
C ASP A 80 0.25 12.09 2.34
N CYS A 81 -0.58 13.12 2.58
CA CYS A 81 -2.02 12.95 2.66
C CYS A 81 -2.63 12.66 1.29
N ILE A 82 -3.37 11.56 1.21
CA ILE A 82 -4.16 11.18 0.03
C ILE A 82 -5.59 11.72 0.17
N ARG A 83 -6.16 11.64 1.38
CA ARG A 83 -7.57 11.95 1.61
C ARG A 83 -7.84 12.34 3.06
N ILE A 84 -8.33 13.55 3.26
CA ILE A 84 -8.86 13.97 4.56
C ILE A 84 -10.17 13.20 4.85
N ARG A 85 -10.28 12.59 6.03
CA ARG A 85 -11.46 11.86 6.50
C ARG A 85 -12.34 12.70 7.41
N ALA A 86 -11.73 13.49 8.29
CA ALA A 86 -12.42 14.41 9.18
C ALA A 86 -11.48 15.50 9.69
N ILE A 87 -12.04 16.68 9.94
CA ILE A 87 -11.43 17.73 10.72
C ILE A 87 -12.34 17.98 11.91
N THR A 88 -11.77 17.98 13.12
CA THR A 88 -12.51 18.14 14.36
C THR A 88 -11.83 19.09 15.32
N LEU A 89 -12.62 19.84 16.08
CA LEU A 89 -12.17 20.63 17.23
C LEU A 89 -13.12 20.32 18.39
N ASP A 90 -12.57 19.95 19.55
CA ASP A 90 -13.35 19.58 20.75
C ASP A 90 -14.46 18.53 20.49
N GLY A 91 -14.21 17.61 19.54
CA GLY A 91 -15.15 16.56 19.14
C GLY A 91 -16.24 17.00 18.16
N VAL A 92 -16.30 18.28 17.79
CA VAL A 92 -17.19 18.81 16.75
C VAL A 92 -16.52 18.68 15.39
N ARG A 93 -17.24 18.15 14.40
CA ARG A 93 -16.76 18.01 13.02
C ARG A 93 -17.00 19.30 12.23
N TYR A 94 -16.00 19.72 11.48
CA TYR A 94 -16.05 20.91 10.64
C TYR A 94 -16.02 20.54 9.16
N ASP A 95 -16.74 21.34 8.36
CA ASP A 95 -16.66 21.31 6.91
C ASP A 95 -15.39 22.04 6.45
N TYR A 96 -14.82 21.58 5.34
CA TYR A 96 -13.60 22.13 4.79
C TYR A 96 -13.63 22.10 3.27
N ASN A 97 -12.81 22.95 2.67
CA ASN A 97 -12.60 23.01 1.23
C ASN A 97 -11.12 22.80 0.93
N VAL A 98 -10.83 22.01 -0.10
CA VAL A 98 -9.46 21.82 -0.59
C VAL A 98 -9.31 22.61 -1.88
N SER A 99 -8.35 23.53 -1.91
CA SER A 99 -8.01 24.32 -3.10
C SER A 99 -7.09 23.54 -4.05
N GLN A 100 -6.93 24.03 -5.29
CA GLN A 100 -6.03 23.39 -6.26
C GLN A 100 -4.54 23.44 -5.88
N ILE A 101 -4.17 24.28 -4.92
CA ILE A 101 -2.78 24.44 -4.44
C ILE A 101 -2.53 23.56 -3.21
N GLU A 102 -3.36 22.53 -2.98
CA GLU A 102 -3.25 21.64 -1.82
C GLU A 102 -3.34 22.34 -0.46
N SER A 103 -3.86 23.57 -0.44
CA SER A 103 -4.20 24.31 0.77
C SER A 103 -5.66 24.01 1.17
N VAL A 104 -5.88 23.79 2.46
CA VAL A 104 -7.16 23.38 3.04
C VAL A 104 -7.70 24.52 3.89
N GLU A 105 -8.93 24.95 3.59
CA GLU A 105 -9.66 25.96 4.35
C GLU A 105 -10.74 25.31 5.20
N VAL A 106 -10.76 25.60 6.50
CA VAL A 106 -11.73 25.06 7.45
C VAL A 106 -12.79 26.12 7.75
N ASN A 107 -14.04 25.81 7.42
CA ASN A 107 -15.12 26.79 7.46
C ASN A 107 -15.43 27.20 8.90
N GLY A 108 -15.34 28.50 9.19
CA GLY A 108 -15.77 29.08 10.48
C GLY A 108 -14.76 28.95 11.63
N LEU A 109 -13.51 28.57 11.35
CA LEU A 109 -12.41 28.58 12.32
C LEU A 109 -11.26 29.47 11.83
N SER A 110 -10.50 30.04 12.77
CA SER A 110 -9.24 30.74 12.51
C SER A 110 -8.35 30.68 13.74
N ASN A 111 -7.02 30.66 13.55
CA ASN A 111 -6.02 30.56 14.63
C ASN A 111 -6.30 29.43 15.66
N ALA A 112 -6.93 28.34 15.22
CA ALA A 112 -7.34 27.22 16.07
C ALA A 112 -6.43 26.02 15.87
N ILE A 113 -6.23 25.21 16.92
CA ILE A 113 -5.56 23.92 16.83
C ILE A 113 -6.62 22.85 16.62
N ILE A 114 -6.66 22.29 15.42
CA ILE A 114 -7.64 21.27 15.03
C ILE A 114 -7.00 19.88 15.07
N LEU A 115 -7.81 18.85 15.31
CA LEU A 115 -7.43 17.47 15.06
C LEU A 115 -7.89 17.08 13.65
N ILE A 116 -6.93 16.68 12.81
CA ILE A 116 -7.21 16.16 11.47
C ILE A 116 -7.02 14.65 11.45
N ALA A 117 -7.97 13.93 10.85
CA ALA A 117 -7.86 12.51 10.54
C ALA A 117 -7.83 12.33 9.02
N TYR A 118 -6.82 11.63 8.50
CA TYR A 118 -6.60 11.48 7.07
C TYR A 118 -6.00 10.12 6.71
N GLU A 119 -6.18 9.73 5.45
CA GLU A 119 -5.48 8.61 4.83
C GLU A 119 -4.21 9.09 4.18
N TYR A 120 -3.11 8.36 4.38
CA TYR A 120 -1.81 8.72 3.84
C TYR A 120 -1.24 7.65 2.91
N LEU A 121 -0.28 8.07 2.09
CA LEU A 121 0.46 7.17 1.23
C LEU A 121 1.60 6.52 2.01
N PRO A 122 1.58 5.18 2.21
CA PRO A 122 2.62 4.56 3.01
C PRO A 122 3.99 4.67 2.35
N ALA A 123 5.01 4.81 3.19
CA ALA A 123 6.40 4.73 2.78
C ALA A 123 6.68 3.38 2.11
N GLU A 124 7.62 3.39 1.17
CA GLU A 124 8.05 2.16 0.50
C GLU A 124 8.79 1.25 1.47
N LEU A 125 8.47 -0.04 1.42
CA LEU A 125 9.18 -1.07 2.14
C LEU A 125 10.58 -1.26 1.56
N THR A 126 11.53 -1.67 2.40
CA THR A 126 12.93 -1.88 2.02
C THR A 126 13.40 -3.27 2.42
N LEU A 127 14.32 -3.86 1.64
CA LEU A 127 14.87 -5.19 1.94
C LEU A 127 15.71 -5.23 3.23
N SER A 128 16.12 -4.08 3.77
CA SER A 128 16.84 -4.01 5.05
C SER A 128 15.96 -4.28 6.26
N ASN A 129 14.62 -4.32 6.10
CA ASN A 129 13.68 -4.61 7.18
C ASN A 129 12.64 -5.66 6.77
N LEU A 130 13.06 -6.93 6.71
CA LEU A 130 12.17 -8.05 6.36
C LEU A 130 11.05 -8.29 7.36
N THR A 131 11.19 -7.80 8.60
CA THR A 131 10.16 -7.92 9.64
C THR A 131 9.12 -6.81 9.61
N ALA A 132 9.27 -5.83 8.71
CA ALA A 132 8.28 -4.76 8.56
C ALA A 132 6.90 -5.35 8.24
N ALA A 133 5.87 -4.88 8.95
CA ALA A 133 4.49 -5.19 8.62
C ALA A 133 4.11 -4.55 7.28
N LEU A 134 3.24 -5.21 6.53
CA LEU A 134 2.70 -4.62 5.31
C LEU A 134 1.86 -3.37 5.65
N PRO A 135 1.97 -2.29 4.86
CA PRO A 135 1.30 -1.02 5.16
C PRO A 135 -0.21 -1.03 4.89
N ILE A 136 -0.76 -2.19 4.48
CA ILE A 136 -2.19 -2.38 4.28
C ILE A 136 -2.67 -3.39 5.31
N ASP A 137 -3.74 -3.01 6.00
CA ASP A 137 -4.35 -3.84 7.02
C ASP A 137 -4.98 -5.11 6.42
N GLU A 138 -4.47 -6.26 6.88
CA GLU A 138 -4.88 -7.59 6.44
C GLU A 138 -6.37 -7.90 6.68
N ARG A 139 -7.04 -7.14 7.56
CA ARG A 139 -8.48 -7.24 7.78
C ARG A 139 -9.29 -6.83 6.55
N TYR A 140 -8.70 -6.00 5.68
CA TYR A 140 -9.37 -5.44 4.51
C TYR A 140 -8.80 -5.95 3.19
N VAL A 141 -7.51 -6.30 3.13
CA VAL A 141 -6.86 -6.80 1.91
C VAL A 141 -6.03 -8.02 2.25
N ASP A 142 -6.27 -9.14 1.55
CA ASP A 142 -5.41 -10.31 1.66
C ASP A 142 -4.00 -9.96 1.12
N PRO A 143 -2.92 -10.11 1.90
CA PRO A 143 -1.55 -9.87 1.46
C PRO A 143 -1.17 -10.55 0.14
N ARG A 144 -1.83 -11.66 -0.22
CA ARG A 144 -1.64 -12.35 -1.51
C ARG A 144 -1.94 -11.46 -2.72
N VAL A 145 -2.81 -10.46 -2.58
CA VAL A 145 -3.10 -9.51 -3.67
C VAL A 145 -1.85 -8.74 -4.08
N LEU A 146 -1.03 -8.34 -3.09
CA LEU A 146 0.25 -7.69 -3.37
C LEU A 146 1.18 -8.62 -4.16
N CYS A 147 1.19 -9.90 -3.81
CA CYS A 147 1.95 -10.89 -4.56
C CYS A 147 1.42 -11.16 -5.97
N GLN A 148 0.10 -11.10 -6.22
CA GLN A 148 -0.43 -11.26 -7.58
C GLN A 148 0.16 -10.22 -8.52
N TYR A 149 0.18 -8.94 -8.10
CA TYR A 149 0.80 -7.89 -8.92
C TYR A 149 2.32 -8.05 -9.01
N ALA A 150 2.99 -8.38 -7.91
CA ALA A 150 4.44 -8.59 -7.91
C ALA A 150 4.86 -9.74 -8.83
N ASN A 151 4.07 -10.82 -8.88
CA ASN A 151 4.26 -11.95 -9.79
C ASN A 151 4.04 -11.57 -11.25
N TYR A 152 3.03 -10.75 -11.53
CA TYR A 152 2.81 -10.17 -12.85
C TYR A 152 4.04 -9.37 -13.31
N GLN A 153 4.50 -8.40 -12.51
CA GLN A 153 5.66 -7.58 -12.85
C GLN A 153 6.91 -8.45 -13.10
N PHE A 154 7.18 -9.37 -12.18
CA PHE A 154 8.34 -10.25 -12.28
C PHE A 154 8.36 -11.03 -13.61
N LEU A 155 7.24 -11.66 -13.97
CA LEU A 155 7.15 -12.48 -15.18
C LEU A 155 7.13 -11.64 -16.46
N SER A 156 6.55 -10.43 -16.41
CA SER A 156 6.59 -9.50 -17.54
C SER A 156 8.01 -9.04 -17.88
N GLU A 157 8.91 -8.99 -16.91
CA GLU A 157 10.31 -8.60 -17.10
C GLU A 157 11.20 -9.73 -17.65
N GLU A 158 10.82 -11.01 -17.46
CA GLU A 158 11.58 -12.16 -17.98
C GLU A 158 11.45 -12.33 -19.51
N GLY A 159 10.39 -11.78 -20.11
CA GLY A 159 10.32 -11.54 -21.56
C GLY A 159 10.09 -12.75 -22.48
N THR A 160 9.78 -13.95 -21.94
CA THR A 160 9.40 -15.10 -22.78
C THR A 160 7.89 -15.14 -23.05
N GLU A 161 7.46 -15.79 -24.14
CA GLU A 161 6.03 -15.96 -24.48
C GLU A 161 5.29 -16.77 -23.39
N TYR A 162 5.95 -17.80 -22.85
CA TYR A 162 5.43 -18.61 -21.74
C TYR A 162 5.23 -17.77 -20.46
N ASP A 163 6.21 -16.91 -20.14
CA ASP A 163 6.11 -16.02 -18.98
C ASP A 163 5.07 -14.92 -19.19
N SER A 164 4.89 -14.45 -20.42
CA SER A 164 3.87 -13.47 -20.78
C SER A 164 2.45 -14.01 -20.54
N ALA A 165 2.16 -15.25 -20.95
CA ALA A 165 0.87 -15.87 -20.70
C ALA A 165 0.59 -16.03 -19.19
N ARG A 166 1.59 -16.43 -18.41
CA ARG A 166 1.49 -16.53 -16.94
C ARG A 166 1.32 -15.16 -16.28
N ALA A 167 2.04 -14.14 -16.76
CA ALA A 167 1.93 -12.77 -16.26
C ALA A 167 0.48 -12.26 -16.39
N GLN A 168 -0.17 -12.50 -17.53
CA GLN A 168 -1.56 -12.07 -17.75
C GLN A 168 -2.55 -12.74 -16.79
N VAL A 169 -2.31 -14.00 -16.41
CA VAL A 169 -3.14 -14.67 -15.40
C VAL A 169 -3.01 -13.99 -14.05
N TRP A 170 -1.80 -13.63 -13.64
CA TRP A 170 -1.56 -12.91 -12.39
C TRP A 170 -2.17 -11.51 -12.39
N LEU A 171 -2.10 -10.81 -13.52
CA LEU A 171 -2.75 -9.50 -13.68
C LEU A 171 -4.28 -9.61 -13.58
N GLY A 172 -4.87 -10.64 -14.20
CA GLY A 172 -6.30 -10.92 -14.09
C GLY A 172 -6.72 -11.16 -12.63
N LEU A 173 -6.00 -12.03 -11.92
CA LEU A 173 -6.25 -12.31 -10.50
C LEU A 173 -6.12 -11.06 -9.63
N TYR A 174 -5.12 -10.22 -9.89
CA TYR A 174 -4.94 -8.95 -9.19
C TYR A 174 -6.14 -8.03 -9.42
N ASN A 175 -6.55 -7.83 -10.67
CA ASN A 175 -7.67 -6.95 -11.02
C ASN A 175 -8.99 -7.45 -10.43
N ASP A 176 -9.27 -8.75 -10.50
CA ASP A 176 -10.46 -9.36 -9.90
C ASP A 176 -10.47 -9.17 -8.38
N SER A 177 -9.32 -9.38 -7.73
CA SER A 177 -9.19 -9.16 -6.29
C SER A 177 -9.37 -7.69 -5.93
N PHE A 178 -8.81 -6.80 -6.74
CA PHE A 178 -8.90 -5.36 -6.57
C PHE A 178 -10.34 -4.84 -6.72
N GLU A 179 -11.07 -5.29 -7.74
CA GLU A 179 -12.49 -4.96 -7.93
C GLU A 179 -13.38 -5.49 -6.80
N ASN A 180 -13.06 -6.67 -6.25
CA ASN A 180 -13.74 -7.17 -5.05
C ASN A 180 -13.51 -6.27 -3.83
N ILE A 181 -12.27 -5.81 -3.60
CA ILE A 181 -11.95 -4.85 -2.53
C ILE A 181 -12.69 -3.52 -2.78
N ARG A 182 -12.77 -3.08 -4.04
CA ARG A 182 -13.50 -1.87 -4.44
C ARG A 182 -15.00 -1.99 -4.14
N ALA A 183 -15.59 -3.16 -4.39
CA ALA A 183 -16.98 -3.47 -4.06
C ALA A 183 -17.25 -3.64 -2.55
N GLY A 184 -16.21 -3.61 -1.71
CA GLY A 184 -16.34 -3.81 -0.26
C GLY A 184 -16.45 -5.27 0.17
N ASN A 185 -16.20 -6.21 -0.76
CA ASN A 185 -16.20 -7.64 -0.46
C ASN A 185 -14.89 -8.03 0.24
N ARG A 186 -14.99 -8.92 1.22
CA ARG A 186 -13.80 -9.59 1.76
C ARG A 186 -13.31 -10.62 0.75
N LEU A 187 -12.02 -10.59 0.46
CA LEU A 187 -11.40 -11.62 -0.38
C LEU A 187 -11.41 -12.98 0.34
N PRO A 188 -11.62 -14.08 -0.38
CA PRO A 188 -11.47 -15.40 0.19
C PRO A 188 -10.01 -15.62 0.62
N ARG A 189 -9.81 -16.04 1.88
CA ARG A 189 -8.48 -16.26 2.53
C ARG A 189 -7.52 -17.22 1.79
N ARG A 190 -7.97 -17.87 0.72
CA ARG A 190 -7.17 -18.74 -0.14
C ARG A 190 -7.65 -18.65 -1.58
N VAL A 191 -6.93 -17.88 -2.39
CA VAL A 191 -6.83 -18.15 -3.82
C VAL A 191 -5.62 -19.06 -4.00
N ARG A 192 -5.85 -20.34 -4.28
CA ARG A 192 -4.77 -21.23 -4.75
C ARG A 192 -4.76 -21.14 -6.27
N TYR A 193 -3.62 -20.77 -6.83
CA TYR A 193 -3.33 -21.09 -8.21
C TYR A 193 -3.06 -22.59 -8.26
N ASN A 194 -4.03 -23.35 -8.75
CA ASN A 194 -3.76 -24.70 -9.23
C ASN A 194 -3.26 -24.51 -10.66
N GLY A 195 -1.93 -24.42 -10.80
CA GLY A 195 -1.30 -24.52 -12.11
C GLY A 195 -1.64 -25.84 -12.79
#